data_AF-A0A2E1Q2R4-F1
#
_entry.id   AF-A0A2E1Q2R4-F1
#
_cell.length_a   1.000
_cell.length_b   1.000
_cell.length_c   1.000
_cell.angle_alpha   90.00
_cell.angle_beta   90.00
_cell.angle_gamma   90.00
#
_symmetry.space_group_name_H-M   'P 1'
#
loop_
_entity.id
_entity.type
_entity.pdbx_description
1 polymer ?
#
loop_
_entity_poly.entity_id
_entity_poly.type
_entity_poly.pdbx_seq_one_letter_code
_entity_poly.pdbx_strand_id
1 'polypeptide(L)'
;MSSKNLSPTILVHDRFYPQVSELRDFFDQQFENPLEVHENRFVWDFWNVPGHYCHLRTPAYNYFPPEIYDPFHEYLVNWGRENLGCHDISPTWLSCYPEGSFQNIHRDAPHGPFAFVFSLTKSSSKFKGGRTVVGQKKVTRSMPLEKLELKKSVSELKDFTSVPPKFNRLVVFDPSYPHGVSETNGSKDPRESRLVVHGWFVQPRPFWEGPLNEDQVQEVLDSFLWKLSSAKEFKNVEGYVGFRIFIGKDGKVEKIKTLVSTLNSVDAQKWLLKASKDLKFSAHKEGSVLTLPLMFS
;
A
#
# COMPACT_ATOMS: atom_id res chain seq x y z
N MET A 1 26.57 6.33 -14.79
CA MET A 1 25.95 6.86 -13.55
C MET A 1 24.71 6.01 -13.26
N SER A 2 24.55 5.58 -12.00
CA SER A 2 23.84 4.38 -11.54
C SER A 2 22.38 4.22 -12.00
N SER A 3 22.13 3.23 -12.87
CA SER A 3 20.79 2.75 -13.26
C SER A 3 20.52 1.36 -12.67
N LYS A 4 20.31 1.25 -11.34
CA LYS A 4 20.14 -0.08 -10.71
C LYS A 4 19.03 -0.30 -9.70
N ASN A 5 18.21 0.69 -9.33
CA ASN A 5 17.17 0.43 -8.33
C ASN A 5 15.78 0.67 -8.93
N LEU A 6 15.22 -0.36 -9.58
CA LEU A 6 13.77 -0.50 -9.61
C LEU A 6 13.30 -0.54 -8.15
N SER A 7 12.35 0.31 -7.76
CA SER A 7 11.84 0.43 -6.38
C SER A 7 11.50 -0.93 -5.76
N PRO A 8 11.66 -1.10 -4.44
CA PRO A 8 11.33 -2.37 -3.78
C PRO A 8 9.85 -2.73 -4.03
N THR A 9 9.54 -4.03 -4.08
CA THR A 9 8.15 -4.54 -4.17
C THR A 9 7.31 -4.16 -2.94
N ILE A 10 7.96 -3.59 -1.92
CA ILE A 10 7.42 -3.25 -0.62
C ILE A 10 8.01 -1.93 -0.13
N LEU A 11 7.17 -1.04 0.36
CA LEU A 11 7.53 0.19 1.07
C LEU A 11 7.18 0.00 2.54
N VAL A 12 8.05 0.47 3.43
CA VAL A 12 7.85 0.36 4.89
C VAL A 12 8.10 1.71 5.52
N HIS A 13 7.09 2.23 6.22
CA HIS A 13 7.15 3.51 6.92
C HIS A 13 6.87 3.27 8.41
N ASP A 14 7.88 3.50 9.24
CA ASP A 14 7.77 3.48 10.70
C ASP A 14 7.33 4.84 11.23
N ARG A 15 6.57 4.85 12.34
CA ARG A 15 6.01 6.06 12.95
C ARG A 15 5.17 6.85 11.95
N PHE A 16 4.31 6.14 11.22
CA PHE A 16 3.62 6.66 10.05
C PHE A 16 2.56 7.71 10.41
N TYR A 17 1.66 7.40 11.35
CA TYR A 17 0.52 8.24 11.72
C TYR A 17 0.75 8.88 13.10
N PRO A 18 0.69 10.22 13.24
CA PRO A 18 0.96 10.90 14.51
C PRO A 18 -0.01 10.53 15.65
N GLN A 19 -1.30 10.34 15.35
CA GLN A 19 -2.36 10.09 16.33
C GLN A 19 -2.70 8.61 16.50
N VAL A 20 -1.75 7.72 16.20
CA VAL A 20 -1.95 6.26 16.27
C VAL A 20 -2.39 5.74 17.64
N SER A 21 -2.04 6.46 18.73
CA SER A 21 -2.43 6.09 20.09
C SER A 21 -3.94 6.12 20.26
N GLU A 22 -4.65 7.08 19.65
CA GLU A 22 -6.10 7.22 19.79
C GLU A 22 -6.84 5.98 19.26
N LEU A 23 -6.46 5.50 18.06
CA LEU A 23 -6.97 4.26 17.48
C LEU A 23 -6.67 3.05 18.38
N ARG A 24 -5.45 2.97 18.89
CA ARG A 24 -5.00 1.83 19.68
C ARG A 24 -5.66 1.78 21.05
N ASP A 25 -5.74 2.91 21.72
CA ASP A 25 -6.29 3.01 23.07
C ASP A 25 -7.80 2.79 23.04
N PHE A 26 -8.51 3.28 22.00
CA PHE A 26 -9.90 2.92 21.78
C PHE A 26 -10.10 1.41 21.69
N PHE A 27 -9.28 0.71 20.89
CA PHE A 27 -9.34 -0.75 20.79
C PHE A 27 -9.05 -1.43 22.14
N ASP A 28 -8.04 -0.96 22.89
CA ASP A 28 -7.69 -1.57 24.18
C ASP A 28 -8.78 -1.42 25.23
N GLN A 29 -9.41 -0.25 25.29
CA GLN A 29 -10.53 0.01 26.19
C GLN A 29 -11.69 -0.96 25.93
N GLN A 30 -11.93 -1.33 24.67
CA GLN A 30 -12.98 -2.31 24.33
C GLN A 30 -12.76 -3.66 25.02
N PHE A 31 -11.50 -4.03 25.30
CA PHE A 31 -11.13 -5.34 25.87
C PHE A 31 -10.60 -5.28 27.31
N GLU A 32 -10.55 -4.10 27.94
CA GLU A 32 -9.93 -3.90 29.26
C GLU A 32 -10.60 -4.69 30.38
N ASN A 33 -11.93 -4.56 30.53
CA ASN A 33 -12.72 -5.33 31.49
C ASN A 33 -13.51 -6.44 30.79
N PRO A 34 -13.11 -7.73 30.90
CA PRO A 34 -13.79 -8.82 30.21
C PRO A 34 -15.21 -9.10 30.71
N LEU A 35 -15.62 -8.52 31.85
CA LEU A 35 -16.97 -8.68 32.41
C LEU A 35 -17.96 -7.63 31.88
N GLU A 36 -17.49 -6.60 31.18
CA GLU A 36 -18.34 -5.59 30.57
C GLU A 36 -18.75 -5.98 29.15
N VAL A 37 -20.04 -5.80 28.89
CA VAL A 37 -20.67 -6.14 27.61
C VAL A 37 -20.97 -4.84 26.87
N HIS A 38 -20.44 -4.72 25.66
CA HIS A 38 -20.74 -3.64 24.73
C HIS A 38 -20.64 -4.14 23.29
N GLU A 39 -21.26 -3.42 22.36
CA GLU A 39 -21.47 -3.86 20.98
C GLU A 39 -20.18 -4.18 20.23
N ASN A 40 -19.09 -3.45 20.49
CA ASN A 40 -17.80 -3.62 19.81
C ASN A 40 -17.13 -4.97 20.09
N ARG A 41 -17.56 -5.70 21.13
CA ARG A 41 -17.11 -7.08 21.38
C ARG A 41 -17.75 -8.11 20.46
N PHE A 42 -18.88 -7.78 19.83
CA PHE A 42 -19.72 -8.74 19.07
C PHE A 42 -19.71 -8.52 17.56
N VAL A 43 -19.00 -7.50 17.06
CA VAL A 43 -18.95 -7.15 15.62
C VAL A 43 -17.82 -7.85 14.85
N TRP A 44 -17.19 -8.87 15.44
CA TRP A 44 -16.05 -9.58 14.85
C TRP A 44 -16.50 -10.84 14.09
N ASP A 45 -16.22 -10.88 12.80
CA ASP A 45 -16.35 -12.06 11.96
C ASP A 45 -15.15 -12.98 12.17
N PHE A 46 -15.40 -14.21 12.62
CA PHE A 46 -14.38 -15.25 12.65
C PHE A 46 -14.22 -15.85 11.25
N TRP A 47 -13.27 -15.30 10.51
CA TRP A 47 -13.04 -15.67 9.13
C TRP A 47 -12.03 -16.81 9.04
N ASN A 48 -12.57 -18.03 9.00
CA ASN A 48 -11.79 -19.25 8.88
C ASN A 48 -12.18 -20.02 7.61
N VAL A 49 -11.23 -20.13 6.69
CA VAL A 49 -11.29 -21.07 5.57
C VAL A 49 -10.11 -22.02 5.72
N PRO A 50 -10.35 -23.31 6.05
CA PRO A 50 -9.31 -24.29 6.30
C PRO A 50 -8.26 -24.32 5.19
N GLY A 51 -6.98 -24.20 5.56
CA GLY A 51 -5.87 -24.18 4.61
C GLY A 51 -5.67 -22.87 3.85
N HIS A 52 -6.50 -21.84 4.08
CA HIS A 52 -6.37 -20.54 3.43
C HIS A 52 -6.12 -19.41 4.44
N TYR A 53 -6.98 -19.24 5.44
CA TYR A 53 -6.83 -18.20 6.45
C TYR A 53 -7.66 -18.51 7.69
N CYS A 54 -7.21 -17.99 8.83
CA CYS A 54 -7.91 -18.05 10.10
C CYS A 54 -7.57 -16.78 10.88
N HIS A 55 -8.52 -15.88 11.09
CA HIS A 55 -8.37 -14.67 11.91
C HIS A 55 -9.73 -14.01 12.18
N LEU A 56 -9.74 -12.99 13.04
CA LEU A 56 -10.91 -12.15 13.29
C LEU A 56 -10.84 -10.89 12.40
N ARG A 57 -11.97 -10.45 11.87
CA ARG A 57 -12.06 -9.17 11.15
C ARG A 57 -13.37 -8.44 11.37
N THR A 58 -13.34 -7.13 11.14
CA THR A 58 -14.52 -6.26 11.12
C THR A 58 -14.21 -5.03 10.25
N PRO A 59 -15.18 -4.38 9.60
CA PRO A 59 -14.90 -3.14 8.86
C PRO A 59 -14.39 -2.05 9.82
N ALA A 60 -13.21 -1.48 9.56
CA ALA A 60 -12.58 -0.56 10.52
C ALA A 60 -13.39 0.75 10.69
N TYR A 61 -14.00 1.22 9.61
CA TYR A 61 -14.83 2.42 9.59
C TYR A 61 -16.16 2.27 10.36
N ASN A 62 -16.60 1.03 10.64
CA ASN A 62 -17.74 0.77 11.52
C ASN A 62 -17.32 0.51 12.97
N TYR A 63 -16.05 0.14 13.19
CA TYR A 63 -15.54 -0.21 14.51
C TYR A 63 -15.07 1.01 15.29
N PHE A 64 -14.36 1.93 14.63
CA PHE A 64 -13.84 3.13 15.26
C PHE A 64 -14.86 4.28 15.13
N PRO A 65 -15.00 5.15 16.15
CA PRO A 65 -15.77 6.38 16.03
C PRO A 65 -15.23 7.27 14.90
N PRO A 66 -16.09 7.99 14.16
CA PRO A 66 -15.66 8.87 13.07
C PRO A 66 -14.59 9.89 13.50
N GLU A 67 -14.68 10.39 14.73
CA GLU A 67 -13.74 11.39 15.28
C GLU A 67 -12.29 10.88 15.36
N ILE A 68 -12.12 9.56 15.44
CA ILE A 68 -10.80 8.89 15.50
C ILE A 68 -10.42 8.34 14.13
N TYR A 69 -11.38 7.79 13.38
CA TYR A 69 -11.11 7.12 12.12
C TYR A 69 -10.94 8.07 10.93
N ASP A 70 -11.76 9.12 10.82
CA ASP A 70 -11.73 10.03 9.68
C ASP A 70 -10.38 10.74 9.53
N PRO A 71 -9.74 11.26 10.60
CA PRO A 71 -8.40 11.84 10.51
C PRO A 71 -7.33 10.83 10.05
N PHE A 72 -7.44 9.57 10.49
CA PHE A 72 -6.53 8.51 10.04
C PHE A 72 -6.73 8.18 8.56
N HIS A 73 -7.99 8.06 8.13
CA HIS A 73 -8.35 7.82 6.75
C HIS A 73 -7.84 8.94 5.84
N GLU A 74 -8.12 10.20 6.18
CA GLU A 74 -7.67 11.38 5.44
C GLU A 74 -6.14 11.42 5.34
N TYR A 75 -5.44 11.19 6.45
CA TYR A 75 -3.99 11.15 6.47
C TYR A 75 -3.42 10.07 5.53
N LEU A 76 -3.99 8.87 5.56
CA LEU A 76 -3.57 7.78 4.69
C LEU A 76 -3.85 8.06 3.21
N VAL A 77 -5.02 8.63 2.89
CA VAL A 77 -5.41 9.03 1.54
C VAL A 77 -4.49 10.13 0.99
N ASN A 78 -4.23 11.18 1.77
CA ASN A 78 -3.34 12.27 1.36
C ASN A 78 -1.91 11.76 1.14
N TRP A 79 -1.42 10.88 2.01
CA TRP A 79 -0.13 10.21 1.79
C TRP A 79 -0.14 9.39 0.49
N GLY A 80 -1.22 8.67 0.19
CA GLY A 80 -1.41 7.93 -1.06
C GLY A 80 -1.39 8.82 -2.31
N ARG A 81 -2.06 9.97 -2.27
CA ARG A 81 -2.07 10.97 -3.36
C ARG A 81 -0.67 11.47 -3.65
N GLU A 82 0.03 11.88 -2.60
CA GLU A 82 1.36 12.45 -2.73
C GLU A 82 2.40 11.42 -3.17
N ASN A 83 2.39 10.21 -2.59
CA ASN A 83 3.50 9.26 -2.71
C ASN A 83 3.26 8.15 -3.73
N LEU A 84 2.00 7.84 -4.03
CA LEU A 84 1.63 6.79 -4.97
C LEU A 84 0.87 7.35 -6.18
N GLY A 85 0.22 8.50 -6.07
CA GLY A 85 -0.72 9.00 -7.09
C GLY A 85 -2.07 8.29 -7.05
N CYS A 86 -2.42 7.66 -5.92
CA CYS A 86 -3.71 7.04 -5.69
C CYS A 86 -4.60 8.00 -4.91
N HIS A 87 -5.80 8.30 -5.42
CA HIS A 87 -6.61 9.38 -4.86
C HIS A 87 -7.51 8.99 -3.70
N ASP A 88 -7.61 7.70 -3.44
CA ASP A 88 -8.45 7.17 -2.39
C ASP A 88 -7.91 5.81 -1.91
N ILE A 89 -8.53 5.28 -0.86
CA ILE A 89 -8.36 3.90 -0.40
C ILE A 89 -9.70 3.17 -0.43
N SER A 90 -9.67 1.85 -0.60
CA SER A 90 -10.88 1.04 -0.47
C SER A 90 -11.39 1.00 0.98
N PRO A 91 -12.67 0.60 1.20
CA PRO A 91 -13.17 0.36 2.54
C PRO A 91 -12.24 -0.59 3.31
N THR A 92 -11.78 -0.15 4.48
CA THR A 92 -10.72 -0.86 5.21
C THR A 92 -11.26 -1.88 6.19
N TRP A 93 -10.46 -2.92 6.40
CA TRP A 93 -10.70 -3.96 7.39
C TRP A 93 -9.79 -3.75 8.60
N LEU A 94 -10.35 -3.92 9.79
CA LEU A 94 -9.60 -4.13 11.02
C LEU A 94 -9.51 -5.65 11.24
N SER A 95 -8.30 -6.18 11.32
CA SER A 95 -8.06 -7.61 11.52
C SER A 95 -7.20 -7.87 12.76
N CYS A 96 -7.62 -8.86 13.54
CA CYS A 96 -6.95 -9.32 14.75
C CYS A 96 -6.56 -10.79 14.59
N TYR A 97 -5.30 -11.10 14.92
CA TYR A 97 -4.69 -12.42 14.77
C TYR A 97 -4.23 -12.92 16.15
N PRO A 98 -5.15 -13.47 16.97
CA PRO A 98 -4.80 -14.22 18.18
C PRO A 98 -4.10 -15.53 17.83
N GLU A 99 -3.55 -16.19 18.84
CA GLU A 99 -2.85 -17.48 18.72
C GLU A 99 -3.53 -18.46 17.75
N GLY A 100 -2.73 -19.03 16.83
CA GLY A 100 -3.15 -19.93 15.77
C GLY A 100 -3.67 -19.23 14.51
N SER A 101 -3.78 -17.90 14.52
CA SER A 101 -4.26 -17.15 13.36
C SER A 101 -3.18 -16.98 12.30
N PHE A 102 -3.57 -17.06 11.03
CA PHE A 102 -2.68 -16.95 9.87
C PHE A 102 -3.45 -16.50 8.62
N GLN A 103 -2.70 -16.17 7.57
CA GLN A 103 -3.22 -16.02 6.22
C GLN A 103 -2.19 -16.61 5.26
N ASN A 104 -2.53 -17.73 4.63
CA ASN A 104 -1.62 -18.41 3.70
C ASN A 104 -1.33 -17.55 2.48
N ILE A 105 -0.30 -17.95 1.73
CA ILE A 105 0.14 -17.21 0.55
C ILE A 105 -0.98 -17.20 -0.49
N HIS A 106 -1.33 -15.99 -0.93
CA HIS A 106 -2.35 -15.73 -1.93
C HIS A 106 -1.91 -14.55 -2.80
N ARG A 107 -2.75 -14.23 -3.79
CA ARG A 107 -2.71 -12.98 -4.54
C ARG A 107 -4.11 -12.38 -4.45
N ASP A 108 -4.18 -11.07 -4.32
CA ASP A 108 -5.49 -10.41 -4.37
C ASP A 108 -5.96 -10.29 -5.81
N ALA A 109 -7.28 -10.28 -5.99
CA ALA A 109 -7.86 -9.70 -7.19
C ALA A 109 -7.50 -8.19 -7.25
N PRO A 110 -7.32 -7.62 -8.44
CA PRO A 110 -6.91 -6.23 -8.57
C PRO A 110 -8.01 -5.28 -8.07
N HIS A 111 -7.89 -4.83 -6.82
CA HIS A 111 -8.70 -3.75 -6.25
C HIS A 111 -8.04 -2.37 -6.44
N GLY A 112 -6.73 -2.35 -6.67
CA GLY A 112 -5.92 -1.15 -6.91
C GLY A 112 -4.44 -1.51 -7.10
N PRO A 113 -3.58 -0.54 -7.45
CA PRO A 113 -2.15 -0.79 -7.72
C PRO A 113 -1.35 -1.26 -6.49
N PHE A 114 -1.81 -0.93 -5.28
CA PHE A 114 -1.10 -1.24 -4.05
C PHE A 114 -2.05 -1.70 -2.95
N ALA A 115 -1.71 -2.79 -2.28
CA ALA A 115 -2.28 -3.14 -0.98
C ALA A 115 -1.47 -2.48 0.13
N PHE A 116 -2.10 -2.26 1.28
CA PHE A 116 -1.42 -1.78 2.47
C PHE A 116 -1.85 -2.51 3.73
N VAL A 117 -0.94 -2.53 4.71
CA VAL A 117 -1.17 -2.99 6.08
C VAL A 117 -0.61 -1.95 7.03
N PHE A 118 -1.47 -1.33 7.83
CA PHE A 118 -1.11 -0.41 8.90
C PHE A 118 -1.24 -1.12 10.26
N SER A 119 -0.17 -1.14 11.03
CA SER A 119 -0.09 -1.93 12.26
C SER A 119 -0.41 -1.13 13.52
N LEU A 120 -1.43 -1.61 14.23
CA LEU A 120 -1.82 -1.19 15.58
C LEU A 120 -1.30 -2.16 16.64
N THR A 121 -0.32 -3.01 16.35
CA THR A 121 0.19 -4.00 17.29
C THR A 121 1.14 -3.35 18.31
N LYS A 122 0.77 -3.28 19.60
CA LYS A 122 1.55 -2.62 20.66
C LYS A 122 2.93 -3.26 20.87
N SER A 123 2.97 -4.57 21.10
CA SER A 123 4.24 -5.30 21.28
C SER A 123 4.23 -6.64 20.57
N SER A 124 5.13 -6.81 19.61
CA SER A 124 5.38 -8.11 18.97
C SER A 124 6.23 -9.05 19.83
N SER A 125 6.51 -8.73 21.10
CA SER A 125 7.22 -9.64 22.01
C SER A 125 6.30 -10.66 22.69
N LYS A 126 4.98 -10.43 22.65
CA LYS A 126 3.95 -11.27 23.29
C LYS A 126 3.54 -12.48 22.45
N PHE A 127 3.93 -12.49 21.18
CA PHE A 127 3.70 -13.59 20.26
C PHE A 127 4.86 -13.72 19.28
N LYS A 128 5.01 -14.90 18.69
CA LYS A 128 5.88 -15.17 17.53
C LYS A 128 5.06 -15.14 16.25
N GLY A 129 5.70 -14.80 15.14
CA GLY A 129 5.07 -14.77 13.82
C GLY A 129 4.24 -13.50 13.58
N GLY A 130 3.06 -13.61 12.95
CA GLY A 130 2.23 -12.46 12.56
C GLY A 130 2.87 -11.48 11.57
N ARG A 131 3.87 -11.93 10.81
CA ARG A 131 4.64 -11.08 9.90
C ARG A 131 3.93 -10.99 8.56
N THR A 132 3.83 -9.78 8.01
CA THR A 132 3.41 -9.62 6.61
C THR A 132 4.55 -10.10 5.72
N VAL A 133 4.26 -11.04 4.83
CA VAL A 133 5.23 -11.52 3.83
C VAL A 133 4.80 -11.12 2.44
N VAL A 134 5.77 -10.81 1.59
CA VAL A 134 5.53 -10.45 0.19
C VAL A 134 6.66 -11.06 -0.66
N GLY A 135 6.29 -11.69 -1.78
CA GLY A 135 7.23 -12.24 -2.73
C GLY A 135 8.17 -11.16 -3.29
N GLN A 136 9.45 -11.50 -3.40
CA GLN A 136 10.44 -10.65 -4.06
C GLN A 136 10.29 -10.74 -5.59
N LYS A 137 10.95 -9.84 -6.34
CA LYS A 137 10.83 -9.77 -7.81
C LYS A 137 11.12 -11.09 -8.55
N LYS A 138 11.93 -11.97 -7.98
CA LYS A 138 12.23 -13.30 -8.55
C LYS A 138 11.04 -14.26 -8.47
N VAL A 139 10.15 -14.04 -7.51
CA VAL A 139 8.83 -14.69 -7.44
C VAL A 139 7.93 -13.91 -8.40
N THR A 140 7.78 -14.41 -9.63
CA THR A 140 7.05 -13.68 -10.67
C THR A 140 5.55 -13.64 -10.39
N ARG A 141 4.87 -12.60 -10.89
CA ARG A 141 3.41 -12.48 -10.91
C ARG A 141 2.74 -13.72 -11.52
N SER A 142 3.39 -14.32 -12.53
CA SER A 142 2.89 -15.45 -13.31
C SER A 142 3.18 -16.83 -12.72
N MET A 143 3.96 -16.93 -11.64
CA MET A 143 4.32 -18.24 -11.08
C MET A 143 3.10 -18.90 -10.42
N PRO A 144 2.74 -20.16 -10.74
CA PRO A 144 1.63 -20.85 -10.07
C PRO A 144 1.87 -20.95 -8.56
N LEU A 145 0.84 -20.68 -7.74
CA LEU A 145 0.98 -20.68 -6.28
C LEU A 145 1.33 -22.07 -5.74
N GLU A 146 0.88 -23.14 -6.41
CA GLU A 146 1.15 -24.53 -6.02
C GLU A 146 2.64 -24.89 -6.14
N LYS A 147 3.40 -24.12 -6.94
CA LYS A 147 4.85 -24.28 -7.09
C LYS A 147 5.65 -23.55 -6.03
N LEU A 148 5.02 -22.65 -5.26
CA LEU A 148 5.63 -22.14 -4.04
C LEU A 148 5.65 -23.31 -3.04
N GLU A 149 6.75 -23.51 -2.33
CA GLU A 149 6.85 -24.55 -1.29
C GLU A 149 5.99 -24.18 -0.06
N LEU A 150 4.67 -24.07 -0.24
CA LEU A 150 3.67 -23.66 0.75
C LEU A 150 3.55 -24.64 1.94
N LYS A 151 4.31 -25.75 1.92
CA LYS A 151 4.45 -26.70 3.04
C LYS A 151 5.41 -26.20 4.13
N LYS A 152 6.20 -25.16 3.86
CA LYS A 152 7.08 -24.52 4.85
C LYS A 152 6.35 -23.38 5.54
N SER A 153 6.73 -23.09 6.79
CA SER A 153 6.24 -21.90 7.46
C SER A 153 6.55 -20.68 6.59
N VAL A 154 5.60 -19.76 6.47
CA VAL A 154 5.71 -18.56 5.63
C VAL A 154 7.01 -17.75 5.90
N SER A 155 7.55 -17.84 7.12
CA SER A 155 8.83 -17.26 7.54
C SER A 155 10.09 -17.90 6.96
N GLU A 156 10.02 -19.11 6.41
CA GLU A 156 11.16 -19.87 5.86
C GLU A 156 11.36 -19.67 4.35
N LEU A 157 10.48 -18.90 3.70
CA LEU A 157 10.53 -18.66 2.27
C LEU A 157 11.61 -17.61 1.95
N LYS A 158 12.79 -18.06 1.49
CA LYS A 158 13.96 -17.20 1.20
C LYS A 158 13.70 -16.12 0.16
N ASP A 159 12.75 -16.35 -0.74
CA ASP A 159 12.39 -15.41 -1.81
C ASP A 159 11.25 -14.45 -1.40
N PHE A 160 10.94 -14.36 -0.11
CA PHE A 160 9.95 -13.44 0.44
C PHE A 160 10.62 -12.41 1.33
N THR A 161 10.12 -11.18 1.28
CA THR A 161 10.41 -10.16 2.29
C THR A 161 9.42 -10.31 3.42
N SER A 162 9.91 -10.38 4.66
CA SER A 162 9.08 -10.59 5.85
C SER A 162 9.18 -9.40 6.81
N VAL A 163 8.07 -8.68 6.98
CA VAL A 163 7.99 -7.45 7.76
C VAL A 163 7.23 -7.71 9.07
N PRO A 164 7.83 -7.44 10.24
CA PRO A 164 7.15 -7.58 11.52
C PRO A 164 6.06 -6.49 11.68
N PRO A 165 4.95 -6.80 12.38
CA PRO A 165 3.88 -5.85 12.65
C PRO A 165 4.29 -4.93 13.80
N LYS A 166 5.26 -4.04 13.58
CA LYS A 166 5.64 -3.04 14.59
C LYS A 166 4.52 -2.02 14.76
N PHE A 167 4.37 -1.49 15.96
CA PHE A 167 3.41 -0.42 16.22
C PHE A 167 3.66 0.79 15.31
N ASN A 168 2.58 1.39 14.79
CA ASN A 168 2.61 2.58 13.93
C ASN A 168 3.46 2.41 12.65
N ARG A 169 3.38 1.22 12.05
CA ARG A 169 4.06 0.90 10.80
C ARG A 169 3.05 0.78 9.68
N LEU A 170 3.27 1.50 8.59
CA LEU A 170 2.62 1.27 7.30
C LEU A 170 3.53 0.39 6.43
N VAL A 171 2.94 -0.66 5.86
CA VAL A 171 3.55 -1.50 4.83
C VAL A 171 2.71 -1.37 3.57
N VAL A 172 3.32 -1.04 2.44
CA VAL A 172 2.64 -0.91 1.15
C VAL A 172 3.32 -1.82 0.14
N PHE A 173 2.58 -2.57 -0.65
CA PHE A 173 3.16 -3.52 -1.61
C PHE A 173 2.26 -3.73 -2.82
N ASP A 174 2.85 -4.26 -3.89
CA ASP A 174 2.11 -4.66 -5.09
C ASP A 174 1.38 -5.99 -4.84
N PRO A 175 0.04 -6.01 -4.84
CA PRO A 175 -0.75 -7.17 -4.43
C PRO A 175 -0.75 -8.30 -5.48
N SER A 176 -0.22 -8.06 -6.68
CA SER A 176 -0.05 -9.10 -7.70
C SER A 176 1.07 -10.10 -7.35
N TYR A 177 1.97 -9.71 -6.44
CA TYR A 177 2.98 -10.61 -5.90
C TYR A 177 2.37 -11.51 -4.83
N PRO A 178 2.76 -12.79 -4.75
CA PRO A 178 2.31 -13.68 -3.68
C PRO A 178 2.61 -13.09 -2.30
N HIS A 179 1.63 -13.06 -1.40
CA HIS A 179 1.78 -12.47 -0.07
C HIS A 179 0.86 -13.14 0.95
N GLY A 180 1.08 -12.87 2.23
CA GLY A 180 0.32 -13.48 3.33
C GLY A 180 0.78 -13.01 4.71
N VAL A 181 0.31 -13.71 5.75
CA VAL A 181 0.65 -13.46 7.15
C VAL A 181 1.11 -14.76 7.79
N SER A 182 2.36 -14.78 8.28
CA SER A 182 2.87 -15.94 9.02
C SER A 182 2.02 -16.21 10.26
N GLU A 183 1.80 -17.49 10.57
CA GLU A 183 1.03 -17.91 11.75
C GLU A 183 1.49 -17.21 13.03
N THR A 184 0.53 -16.85 13.88
CA THR A 184 0.75 -16.21 15.18
C THR A 184 0.74 -17.25 16.29
N ASN A 185 1.69 -17.20 17.21
CA ASN A 185 1.76 -18.12 18.35
C ASN A 185 2.13 -17.37 19.63
N GLY A 186 1.29 -17.44 20.67
CA GLY A 186 1.63 -16.95 22.01
C GLY A 186 0.50 -16.32 22.82
N SER A 187 -0.29 -15.41 22.25
CA SER A 187 -1.35 -14.70 23.00
C SER A 187 -2.74 -14.95 22.44
N LYS A 188 -3.69 -15.22 23.34
CA LYS A 188 -5.13 -15.24 23.05
C LYS A 188 -5.82 -13.92 23.41
N ASP A 189 -5.16 -13.04 24.14
CA ASP A 189 -5.69 -11.70 24.46
C ASP A 189 -5.62 -10.84 23.17
N PRO A 190 -6.76 -10.34 22.64
CA PRO A 190 -6.77 -9.47 21.47
C PRO A 190 -5.90 -8.23 21.61
N ARG A 191 -5.72 -7.72 22.85
CA ARG A 191 -4.88 -6.55 23.13
C ARG A 191 -3.40 -6.82 22.88
N GLU A 192 -2.97 -8.05 23.10
CA GLU A 192 -1.57 -8.48 22.94
C GLU A 192 -1.34 -9.25 21.63
N SER A 193 -2.36 -9.32 20.77
CA SER A 193 -2.33 -10.01 19.49
C SER A 193 -1.91 -9.06 18.35
N ARG A 194 -1.61 -9.62 17.16
CA ARG A 194 -1.40 -8.77 15.98
C ARG A 194 -2.72 -8.11 15.59
N LEU A 195 -2.73 -6.79 15.57
CA LEU A 195 -3.85 -5.95 15.17
C LEU A 195 -3.42 -5.02 14.03
N VAL A 196 -4.18 -5.01 12.94
CA VAL A 196 -3.87 -4.21 11.75
C VAL A 196 -5.12 -3.64 11.09
N VAL A 197 -5.00 -2.46 10.49
CA VAL A 197 -5.93 -1.93 9.49
C VAL A 197 -5.34 -2.20 8.11
N HIS A 198 -6.13 -2.71 7.17
CA HIS A 198 -5.65 -3.03 5.83
C HIS A 198 -6.69 -2.76 4.75
N GLY A 199 -6.21 -2.61 3.52
CA GLY A 199 -7.01 -2.29 2.35
C GLY A 199 -6.12 -2.05 1.13
N TRP A 200 -6.64 -1.35 0.14
CA TRP A 200 -5.93 -1.03 -1.10
C TRP A 200 -5.95 0.47 -1.36
N PHE A 201 -4.86 0.99 -1.89
CA PHE A 201 -4.86 2.31 -2.54
C PHE A 201 -5.49 2.17 -3.92
N VAL A 202 -6.43 3.05 -4.24
CA VAL A 202 -7.28 2.95 -5.44
C VAL A 202 -7.32 4.27 -6.21
N GLN A 203 -8.00 4.26 -7.37
CA GLN A 203 -8.19 5.44 -8.22
C GLN A 203 -6.88 6.16 -8.58
N PRO A 204 -5.95 5.48 -9.29
CA PRO A 204 -4.73 6.14 -9.75
C PRO A 204 -5.09 7.25 -10.74
N ARG A 205 -4.79 8.49 -10.40
CA ARG A 205 -4.98 9.65 -11.29
C ARG A 205 -4.02 10.79 -10.93
N PRO A 206 -3.71 11.69 -11.87
CA PRO A 206 -2.86 12.86 -11.59
C PRO A 206 -3.31 13.62 -10.34
N PHE A 207 -2.34 14.05 -9.52
CA PHE A 207 -2.55 14.93 -8.37
C PHE A 207 -1.55 16.07 -8.47
N TRP A 208 -1.97 17.32 -8.28
CA TRP A 208 -1.05 18.43 -8.32
C TRP A 208 -1.34 19.48 -7.26
N GLU A 209 -0.28 20.20 -6.90
CA GLU A 209 -0.31 21.35 -6.01
C GLU A 209 0.29 22.55 -6.76
N GLY A 210 -0.31 23.72 -6.60
CA GLY A 210 0.15 24.96 -7.22
C GLY A 210 -0.91 25.59 -8.15
N PRO A 211 -0.51 26.60 -8.94
CA PRO A 211 -1.44 27.45 -9.68
C PRO A 211 -2.01 26.84 -10.98
N LEU A 212 -1.54 25.68 -11.41
CA LEU A 212 -2.11 24.99 -12.57
C LEU A 212 -3.56 24.57 -12.28
N ASN A 213 -4.46 24.79 -13.23
CA ASN A 213 -5.82 24.24 -13.18
C ASN A 213 -5.92 22.91 -13.94
N GLU A 214 -7.08 22.26 -13.86
CA GLU A 214 -7.33 20.95 -14.47
C GLU A 214 -7.10 20.96 -15.98
N ASP A 215 -7.68 21.92 -16.71
CA ASP A 215 -7.53 22.02 -18.17
C ASP A 215 -6.07 22.14 -18.60
N GLN A 216 -5.28 22.96 -17.89
CA GLN A 216 -3.86 23.18 -18.17
C GLN A 216 -3.02 21.92 -17.93
N VAL A 217 -3.38 21.09 -16.95
CA VAL A 217 -2.72 19.81 -16.70
C VAL A 217 -3.15 18.80 -17.76
N GLN A 218 -4.45 18.72 -18.03
CA GLN A 218 -5.04 17.76 -18.96
C GLN A 218 -4.51 17.93 -20.38
N GLU A 219 -4.44 19.15 -20.91
CA GLU A 219 -3.92 19.42 -22.27
C GLU A 219 -2.51 18.83 -22.47
N VAL A 220 -1.64 19.02 -21.48
CA VAL A 220 -0.25 18.52 -21.53
C VAL A 220 -0.20 17.00 -21.39
N LEU A 221 -1.00 16.45 -20.47
CA LEU A 221 -1.01 15.01 -20.23
C LEU A 221 -1.66 14.22 -21.37
N ASP A 222 -2.69 14.74 -22.03
CA ASP A 222 -3.32 14.09 -23.18
C ASP A 222 -2.32 13.95 -24.34
N SER A 223 -1.54 15.00 -24.61
CA SER A 223 -0.46 14.96 -25.60
C SER A 223 0.62 13.93 -25.24
N PHE A 224 0.94 13.83 -23.95
CA PHE A 224 1.91 12.86 -23.44
C PHE A 224 1.40 11.41 -23.55
N LEU A 225 0.15 11.16 -23.14
CA LEU A 225 -0.49 9.86 -23.20
C LEU A 225 -0.67 9.38 -24.66
N TRP A 226 -0.96 10.30 -25.59
CA TRP A 226 -0.98 9.98 -27.02
C TRP A 226 0.38 9.49 -27.54
N LYS A 227 1.48 10.16 -27.15
CA LYS A 227 2.83 9.70 -27.49
C LYS A 227 3.11 8.34 -26.87
N LEU A 228 2.74 8.15 -25.61
CA LEU A 228 2.90 6.90 -24.87
C LEU A 228 2.18 5.73 -25.55
N SER A 229 0.93 5.91 -26.00
CA SER A 229 0.16 4.85 -26.67
C SER A 229 0.76 4.39 -28.00
N SER A 230 1.61 5.20 -28.63
CA SER A 230 2.29 4.87 -29.89
C SER A 230 3.71 4.32 -29.73
N ALA A 231 4.25 4.32 -28.50
CA ALA A 231 5.63 3.97 -28.23
C ALA A 231 5.84 2.45 -28.17
N LYS A 232 6.75 1.93 -29.01
CA LYS A 232 7.04 0.48 -29.13
C LYS A 232 7.69 -0.08 -27.87
N GLU A 233 8.34 0.77 -27.08
CA GLU A 233 8.99 0.48 -25.81
C GLU A 233 8.04 -0.09 -24.75
N PHE A 234 6.72 0.08 -24.95
CA PHE A 234 5.68 -0.38 -24.02
C PHE A 234 5.04 -1.71 -24.42
N LYS A 235 5.53 -2.37 -25.48
CA LYS A 235 5.07 -3.71 -25.82
C LYS A 235 5.41 -4.69 -24.68
N ASN A 236 4.40 -5.35 -24.11
CA ASN A 236 4.50 -6.28 -22.98
C ASN A 236 5.04 -5.65 -21.69
N VAL A 237 4.89 -4.33 -21.53
CA VAL A 237 5.21 -3.66 -20.27
C VAL A 237 4.03 -3.77 -19.34
N GLU A 238 4.28 -4.21 -18.12
CA GLU A 238 3.27 -4.35 -17.07
C GLU A 238 3.74 -3.66 -15.79
N GLY A 239 2.79 -3.27 -14.95
CA GLY A 239 3.02 -2.73 -13.63
C GLY A 239 2.69 -1.26 -13.52
N TYR A 240 3.27 -0.61 -12.52
CA TYR A 240 2.91 0.74 -12.12
C TYR A 240 4.15 1.61 -11.98
N VAL A 241 4.03 2.89 -12.30
CA VAL A 241 5.04 3.89 -11.93
C VAL A 241 4.36 5.19 -11.50
N GLY A 242 4.87 5.77 -10.41
CA GLY A 242 4.50 7.10 -9.96
C GLY A 242 5.70 8.04 -10.05
N PHE A 243 5.54 9.16 -10.74
CA PHE A 243 6.55 10.22 -10.78
C PHE A 243 6.07 11.44 -10.01
N ARG A 244 7.00 12.13 -9.32
CA ARG A 244 6.84 13.51 -8.88
C ARG A 244 7.60 14.42 -9.81
N ILE A 245 6.89 15.35 -10.44
CA ILE A 245 7.39 16.30 -11.43
C ILE A 245 7.30 17.69 -10.80
N PHE A 246 8.43 18.35 -10.68
CA PHE A 246 8.52 19.74 -10.21
C PHE A 246 8.51 20.64 -11.45
N ILE A 247 7.54 21.54 -11.50
CA ILE A 247 7.26 22.42 -12.64
C ILE A 247 7.62 23.85 -12.20
N GLY A 248 8.53 24.46 -12.94
CA GLY A 248 8.99 25.82 -12.69
C GLY A 248 7.94 26.86 -13.06
N LYS A 249 8.20 28.11 -12.66
CA LYS A 249 7.34 29.27 -12.96
C LYS A 249 7.18 29.52 -14.47
N ASP A 250 8.18 29.12 -15.26
CA ASP A 250 8.15 29.21 -16.72
C ASP A 250 7.39 28.04 -17.40
N GLY A 251 6.76 27.17 -16.59
CA GLY A 251 6.01 26.00 -17.04
C GLY A 251 6.88 24.80 -17.44
N LYS A 252 8.21 24.89 -17.34
CA LYS A 252 9.10 23.77 -17.70
C LYS A 252 9.29 22.81 -16.53
N VAL A 253 9.54 21.54 -16.85
CA VAL A 253 9.93 20.56 -15.85
C VAL A 253 11.35 20.82 -15.37
N GLU A 254 11.51 21.15 -14.09
CA GLU A 254 12.81 21.40 -13.46
C GLU A 254 13.44 20.11 -12.93
N LYS A 255 12.60 19.22 -12.39
CA LYS A 255 13.05 17.98 -11.73
C LYS A 255 11.99 16.90 -11.79
N ILE A 256 12.44 15.65 -11.91
CA ILE A 256 11.58 14.47 -11.80
C ILE A 256 12.17 13.52 -10.76
N LYS A 257 11.32 13.01 -9.87
CA LYS A 257 11.63 11.96 -8.90
C LYS A 257 10.71 10.77 -9.16
N THR A 258 11.27 9.57 -9.33
CA THR A 258 10.45 8.35 -9.23
C THR A 258 10.07 8.13 -7.77
N LEU A 259 8.76 8.07 -7.50
CA LEU A 259 8.23 7.79 -6.18
C LEU A 259 8.15 6.27 -5.95
N VAL A 260 7.52 5.57 -6.89
CA VAL A 260 7.34 4.12 -6.88
C VAL A 260 7.43 3.57 -8.30
N SER A 261 7.95 2.35 -8.46
CA SER A 261 7.98 1.65 -9.74
C SER A 261 7.94 0.14 -9.53
N THR A 262 6.90 -0.49 -10.07
CA THR A 262 6.72 -1.93 -10.18
C THR A 262 6.77 -2.39 -11.64
N LEU A 263 7.28 -1.54 -12.53
CA LEU A 263 7.44 -1.86 -13.95
C LEU A 263 8.36 -3.07 -14.14
N ASN A 264 7.97 -3.96 -15.04
CA ASN A 264 8.78 -5.10 -15.46
C ASN A 264 9.91 -4.70 -16.46
N SER A 265 9.93 -3.46 -16.94
CA SER A 265 10.89 -2.97 -17.95
C SER A 265 11.63 -1.70 -17.49
N VAL A 266 12.95 -1.82 -17.38
CA VAL A 266 13.83 -0.68 -17.06
C VAL A 266 13.88 0.34 -18.20
N ASP A 267 13.82 -0.13 -19.46
CA ASP A 267 13.90 0.74 -20.62
C ASP A 267 12.62 1.54 -20.81
N ALA A 268 11.45 0.96 -20.52
CA ALA A 268 10.19 1.69 -20.43
C ALA A 268 10.27 2.80 -19.36
N GLN A 269 10.80 2.51 -18.17
CA GLN A 269 10.98 3.53 -17.14
C GLN A 269 11.92 4.66 -17.58
N LYS A 270 13.04 4.35 -18.26
CA LYS A 270 13.96 5.36 -18.80
C LYS A 270 13.28 6.21 -19.88
N TRP A 271 12.50 5.59 -20.76
CA TRP A 271 11.74 6.29 -21.78
C TRP A 271 10.76 7.28 -21.13
N LEU A 272 9.99 6.83 -20.14
CA LEU A 272 9.04 7.69 -19.41
C LEU A 272 9.75 8.88 -18.77
N LEU A 273 10.89 8.64 -18.11
CA LEU A 273 11.68 9.70 -17.48
C LEU A 273 12.21 10.72 -18.51
N LYS A 274 12.57 10.26 -19.72
CA LYS A 274 13.01 11.15 -20.79
C LYS A 274 11.83 11.97 -21.33
N ALA A 275 10.75 11.30 -21.74
CA ALA A 275 9.57 11.94 -22.30
C ALA A 275 8.91 12.92 -21.31
N SER A 276 8.92 12.59 -20.01
CA SER A 276 8.36 13.47 -18.97
C SER A 276 9.18 14.75 -18.75
N LYS A 277 10.47 14.79 -19.10
CA LYS A 277 11.29 16.02 -19.02
C LYS A 277 10.94 17.02 -20.10
N ASP A 278 10.39 16.55 -21.21
CA ASP A 278 10.01 17.37 -22.36
C ASP A 278 8.59 17.95 -22.21
N LEU A 279 7.90 17.67 -21.09
CA LEU A 279 6.61 18.28 -20.78
C LEU A 279 6.77 19.78 -20.55
N LYS A 280 5.78 20.53 -21.00
CA LYS A 280 5.73 21.98 -20.86
C LYS A 280 4.30 22.40 -20.54
N PHE A 281 4.13 23.02 -19.38
CA PHE A 281 2.88 23.54 -18.87
C PHE A 281 2.79 25.05 -19.08
N SER A 282 1.61 25.63 -18.79
CA SER A 282 1.45 27.08 -18.76
C SER A 282 2.31 27.73 -17.68
N ALA A 283 2.89 28.88 -17.99
CA ALA A 283 3.68 29.66 -17.03
C ALA A 283 2.78 30.35 -15.99
N HIS A 284 3.28 30.45 -14.75
CA HIS A 284 2.57 31.02 -13.60
C HIS A 284 3.52 31.76 -12.66
N LYS A 285 2.98 32.51 -11.68
CA LYS A 285 3.77 33.27 -10.70
C LYS A 285 4.57 32.37 -9.73
N GLU A 286 4.09 31.14 -9.54
CA GLU A 286 4.65 30.12 -8.66
C GLU A 286 4.79 28.80 -9.42
N GLY A 287 5.66 27.93 -8.92
CA GLY A 287 5.82 26.58 -9.47
C GLY A 287 4.67 25.67 -9.06
N SER A 288 4.57 24.51 -9.71
CA SER A 288 3.63 23.45 -9.35
C SER A 288 4.36 22.13 -9.11
N VAL A 289 3.74 21.24 -8.36
CA VAL A 289 4.22 19.87 -8.17
C VAL A 289 3.14 18.93 -8.66
N LEU A 290 3.47 18.05 -9.60
CA LEU A 290 2.57 17.05 -10.16
C LEU A 290 3.03 15.65 -9.75
N THR A 291 2.16 14.89 -9.10
CA THR A 291 2.27 13.45 -8.98
C THR A 291 1.53 12.78 -10.14
N LEU A 292 2.28 12.12 -11.02
CA LEU A 292 1.77 11.44 -12.22
C LEU A 292 1.85 9.91 -12.05
N PRO A 293 0.71 9.25 -11.84
CA PRO A 293 0.63 7.79 -11.87
C PRO A 293 0.41 7.27 -13.29
N LEU A 294 1.12 6.21 -13.65
CA LEU A 294 0.94 5.48 -14.91
C LEU A 294 0.86 3.98 -14.62
N MET A 295 -0.19 3.35 -15.14
CA MET A 295 -0.45 1.93 -14.98
C MET A 295 -0.42 1.25 -16.35
N PHE A 296 0.21 0.08 -16.40
CA PHE A 296 0.37 -0.74 -17.59
C PHE A 296 -0.09 -2.16 -17.30
N SER A 297 -0.88 -2.72 -18.21
CA SER A 297 -1.49 -4.05 -18.13
C SER A 297 -1.33 -4.79 -19.45
#